data_AF-A0A2V7SM53-F1
#
_entry.id   AF-A0A2V7SM53-F1
#
_cell.length_a   1.000
_cell.length_b   1.000
_cell.length_c   1.000
_cell.angle_alpha   90.00
_cell.angle_beta   90.00
_cell.angle_gamma   90.00
#
_symmetry.space_group_name_H-M   'P 1'
#
loop_
_entity.id
_entity.type
_entity.pdbx_description
1 polymer ?
#
loop_
_entity_poly.entity_id
_entity_poly.type
_entity_poly.pdbx_seq_one_letter_code
_entity_poly.pdbx_strand_id
1 'polypeptide(L)'
;MQPQWRDEFYRRLTGKGVAVDRAQYDAAGRYVDRLLEQRVARLVAGDSTAKRRDLPFDAPLRKAIEVMEKGQSQRDLFTIAAATHVVERPTAAATAP
;
A
#
# COMPACT_ATOMS: atom_id res chain seq x y z
N MET A 1 -2.50 -5.74 -14.65
CA MET A 1 -3.88 -6.28 -14.68
C MET A 1 -4.48 -6.21 -16.10
N GLN A 2 -5.29 -7.19 -16.52
CA GLN A 2 -5.98 -7.23 -17.81
C GLN A 2 -7.38 -6.58 -17.73
N PRO A 3 -7.74 -5.58 -18.56
CA PRO A 3 -9.03 -4.85 -18.45
C PRO A 3 -10.28 -5.74 -18.38
N GLN A 4 -10.29 -6.83 -19.16
CA GLN A 4 -11.39 -7.80 -19.20
C GLN A 4 -11.68 -8.48 -17.86
N TRP A 5 -10.69 -8.62 -16.97
CA TRP A 5 -10.92 -9.19 -15.64
C TRP A 5 -11.67 -8.21 -14.74
N ARG A 6 -11.47 -6.90 -14.92
CA ARG A 6 -12.24 -5.88 -14.18
C ARG A 6 -13.69 -5.87 -14.65
N ASP A 7 -13.93 -5.96 -15.96
CA ASP A 7 -15.30 -6.02 -16.49
C ASP A 7 -16.02 -7.27 -16.01
N GLU A 8 -15.32 -8.41 -15.99
CA GLU A 8 -15.85 -9.65 -15.45
C GLU A 8 -16.19 -9.55 -13.97
N PHE A 9 -15.32 -8.92 -13.19
CA PHE A 9 -15.56 -8.70 -11.77
C PHE A 9 -16.76 -7.79 -11.53
N TYR A 10 -16.90 -6.70 -12.30
CA TYR A 10 -18.07 -5.81 -12.27
C TYR A 10 -19.36 -6.58 -12.58
N ARG A 11 -19.36 -7.38 -13.66
CA ARG A 11 -20.52 -8.21 -14.04
C ARG A 11 -20.95 -9.16 -12.93
N ARG A 12 -19.98 -9.78 -12.24
CA ARG A 12 -20.26 -10.69 -11.11
C ARG A 12 -20.75 -9.96 -9.86
N LEU A 13 -20.22 -8.76 -9.59
CA LEU A 13 -20.66 -7.90 -8.49
C LEU A 13 -22.12 -7.51 -8.64
N THR A 14 -22.48 -6.94 -9.80
CA THR A 14 -23.83 -6.48 -10.10
C THR A 14 -24.81 -7.65 -10.25
N GLY A 15 -24.38 -8.76 -10.86
CA GLY A 15 -25.17 -10.00 -10.94
C GLY A 15 -25.49 -10.62 -9.57
N LYS A 16 -24.72 -10.28 -8.53
CA LYS A 16 -25.00 -10.65 -7.14
C LYS A 16 -25.81 -9.60 -6.36
N GLY A 17 -26.32 -8.56 -7.04
CA GLY A 17 -27.13 -7.51 -6.45
C GLY A 17 -26.33 -6.42 -5.72
N VAL A 18 -25.01 -6.36 -5.88
CA VAL A 18 -24.22 -5.25 -5.32
C VAL A 18 -24.44 -4.01 -6.17
N ALA A 19 -25.09 -3.01 -5.59
CA ALA A 19 -25.33 -1.72 -6.23
C ALA A 19 -24.04 -0.90 -6.28
N VAL A 20 -23.44 -0.80 -7.46
CA VAL A 20 -22.25 0.02 -7.75
C VAL A 20 -22.48 0.71 -9.09
N ASP A 21 -22.29 2.03 -9.10
CA ASP A 21 -22.30 2.80 -10.34
C ASP A 21 -21.07 2.47 -11.21
N ARG A 22 -21.27 2.41 -12.53
CA ARG A 22 -20.22 2.04 -13.47
C ARG A 22 -19.08 3.06 -13.50
N ALA A 23 -19.41 4.36 -13.50
CA ALA A 23 -18.40 5.40 -13.54
C ALA A 23 -17.57 5.42 -12.25
N GLN A 24 -18.21 5.23 -11.10
CA GLN A 24 -17.52 5.07 -9.82
C GLN A 24 -16.58 3.86 -9.81
N TYR A 25 -17.04 2.71 -10.32
CA TYR A 25 -16.22 1.50 -10.40
C TYR A 25 -14.98 1.71 -11.28
N ASP A 26 -15.16 2.31 -12.46
CA ASP A 26 -14.06 2.57 -13.38
C ASP A 26 -13.05 3.58 -12.81
N ALA A 27 -13.52 4.62 -12.12
CA ALA A 27 -12.67 5.58 -11.41
C ALA A 27 -11.84 4.91 -10.30
N ALA A 28 -12.38 3.88 -9.65
CA ALA A 28 -11.69 3.06 -8.65
C ALA A 28 -10.74 2.02 -9.26
N GLY A 29 -10.46 2.08 -10.57
CA GLY A 29 -9.74 1.04 -11.32
C GLY A 29 -8.43 0.56 -10.68
N ARG A 30 -7.57 1.47 -10.22
CA ARG A 30 -6.30 1.09 -9.57
C ARG A 30 -6.51 0.25 -8.30
N TYR A 31 -7.54 0.57 -7.54
CA TYR A 31 -7.86 -0.15 -6.31
C TYR A 31 -8.39 -1.56 -6.63
N VAL A 32 -9.31 -1.64 -7.59
CA VAL A 32 -9.86 -2.92 -8.07
C VAL A 32 -8.76 -3.81 -8.65
N ASP A 33 -7.83 -3.24 -9.42
CA ASP A 33 -6.70 -3.96 -9.99
C ASP A 33 -5.82 -4.56 -8.89
N ARG A 34 -5.46 -3.76 -7.87
CA ARG A 34 -4.67 -4.24 -6.74
C ARG A 34 -5.38 -5.38 -6.00
N LEU A 35 -6.68 -5.26 -5.74
CA LEU A 35 -7.46 -6.31 -5.07
C LEU A 35 -7.44 -7.63 -5.86
N LEU A 36 -7.68 -7.56 -7.16
CA LEU A 36 -7.71 -8.73 -8.03
C LEU A 36 -6.32 -9.36 -8.16
N GLU A 37 -5.27 -8.55 -8.37
CA GLU A 37 -3.89 -9.03 -8.41
C GLU A 37 -3.46 -9.70 -7.10
N GLN A 38 -3.81 -9.12 -5.94
CA GLN A 38 -3.53 -9.72 -4.64
C GLN A 38 -4.26 -11.05 -4.43
N ARG A 39 -5.52 -11.16 -4.90
CA ARG A 39 -6.30 -12.40 -4.74
C ARG A 39 -5.74 -13.50 -5.64
N VAL A 40 -5.41 -13.18 -6.88
CA VAL A 40 -4.76 -14.10 -7.82
C VAL A 40 -3.39 -14.54 -7.30
N ALA A 41 -2.56 -13.59 -6.85
CA ALA A 41 -1.22 -13.89 -6.34
C ALA A 41 -1.24 -14.86 -5.15
N ARG A 42 -2.17 -14.66 -4.19
CA ARG A 42 -2.35 -15.60 -3.07
C ARG A 42 -2.76 -16.98 -3.54
N LEU A 43 -3.69 -17.05 -4.48
CA LEU A 43 -4.20 -18.32 -5.00
C LEU A 43 -3.13 -19.13 -5.75
N VAL A 44 -2.30 -18.48 -6.58
CA VAL A 44 -1.37 -19.19 -7.48
C VAL A 44 0.06 -19.27 -6.98
N ALA A 45 0.49 -18.35 -6.11
CA ALA A 45 1.88 -18.21 -5.70
C ALA A 45 2.08 -18.09 -4.17
N GLY A 46 0.99 -18.22 -3.41
CA GLY A 46 1.00 -18.16 -1.96
C GLY A 46 1.20 -16.75 -1.37
N ASP A 47 1.12 -16.67 -0.06
CA ASP A 47 1.09 -15.40 0.67
C ASP A 47 2.41 -14.61 0.59
N SER A 48 3.56 -15.30 0.65
CA SER A 48 4.86 -14.65 0.57
C SER A 48 5.06 -13.91 -0.76
N THR A 49 4.64 -14.51 -1.87
CA THR A 49 4.73 -13.88 -3.19
C THR A 49 3.71 -12.74 -3.33
N ALA A 50 2.50 -12.94 -2.82
CA ALA A 50 1.49 -11.88 -2.80
C ALA A 50 1.97 -10.65 -2.02
N LYS A 51 2.62 -10.85 -0.85
CA LYS A 51 3.13 -9.74 -0.05
C LYS A 51 4.30 -9.01 -0.72
N ARG A 52 5.22 -9.74 -1.38
CA ARG A 52 6.29 -9.12 -2.19
C ARG A 52 5.74 -8.24 -3.31
N ARG A 53 4.68 -8.68 -4.00
CA ARG A 53 4.02 -7.89 -5.06
C ARG A 53 3.29 -6.66 -4.53
N ASP A 54 2.87 -6.68 -3.27
CA ASP A 54 2.19 -5.56 -2.61
C ASP A 54 3.14 -4.48 -2.09
N LEU A 55 4.42 -4.80 -1.90
CA LEU A 55 5.43 -3.92 -1.32
C LEU A 55 5.55 -2.52 -1.98
N PRO A 56 5.44 -2.36 -3.33
CA PRO A 56 5.44 -1.05 -3.97
C PRO A 56 4.29 -0.12 -3.55
N PHE A 57 3.28 -0.64 -2.83
CA PHE A 57 2.13 0.10 -2.35
C PHE A 57 2.02 0.14 -0.81
N ASP A 58 3.01 -0.41 -0.10
CA ASP A 58 3.09 -0.43 1.36
C ASP A 58 4.26 0.48 1.79
N ALA A 59 3.98 1.79 1.87
CA ALA A 59 4.99 2.77 2.25
C ALA A 59 5.57 2.53 3.66
N PRO A 60 4.76 2.19 4.69
CA PRO A 60 5.29 1.84 6.00
C PRO A 60 6.26 0.66 5.96
N LEU A 61 5.90 -0.46 5.30
CA LEU A 61 6.77 -1.62 5.23
C LEU A 61 8.06 -1.33 4.45
N ARG A 62 7.97 -0.58 3.34
CA ARG A 62 9.16 -0.19 2.58
C ARG A 62 10.10 0.66 3.41
N LYS A 63 9.56 1.62 4.18
CA LYS A 63 10.37 2.42 5.08
C LYS A 63 10.99 1.58 6.19
N ALA A 64 10.25 0.62 6.73
CA ALA A 64 10.79 -0.31 7.73
C ALA A 64 11.96 -1.13 7.16
N ILE A 65 11.85 -1.65 5.93
CA ILE A 65 12.94 -2.36 5.25
C ILE A 65 14.17 -1.44 5.09
N GLU A 66 13.98 -0.21 4.60
CA GLU A 66 15.07 0.77 4.44
C GLU A 66 15.79 1.08 5.77
N VAL A 67 15.04 1.19 6.88
CA VAL A 67 15.62 1.44 8.21
C VAL A 67 16.35 0.20 8.73
N MET A 68 15.80 -1.00 8.52
CA MET A 68 16.44 -2.27 8.90
C MET A 68 17.72 -2.56 8.10
N GLU A 69 17.80 -2.13 6.84
CA GLU A 69 19.03 -2.24 6.04
C GLU A 69 20.17 -1.36 6.58
N LYS A 70 19.84 -0.30 7.33
CA LYS A 70 20.80 0.68 7.86
C LYS A 70 21.29 0.37 9.28
N GLY A 71 20.60 -0.48 10.03
CA GLY A 71 20.92 -0.79 11.43
C GLY A 71 20.80 -2.28 11.72
N GLN A 72 21.78 -2.86 12.41
CA GLN A 72 21.82 -4.30 12.69
C GLN A 72 21.34 -4.65 14.11
N SER A 73 21.10 -3.64 14.94
CA SER A 73 20.58 -3.80 16.30
C SER A 73 19.42 -2.86 16.59
N GLN A 74 18.60 -3.19 17.59
CA GLN A 74 17.51 -2.33 18.06
C GLN A 74 18.00 -0.92 18.42
N ARG A 75 19.20 -0.80 19.03
CA ARG A 75 19.82 0.49 19.36
C ARG A 75 20.11 1.32 18.11
N ASP A 76 20.59 0.68 17.04
CA ASP A 76 20.87 1.35 15.77
C ASP A 76 19.58 1.86 15.13
N LEU A 77 18.54 1.03 15.12
CA LEU A 77 17.23 1.41 14.56
C LEU A 77 16.61 2.60 15.30
N PHE A 78 16.69 2.63 16.64
CA PHE A 78 16.20 3.77 17.42
C PHE A 78 17.04 5.04 17.19
N THR A 79 18.36 4.90 17.00
CA THR A 79 19.23 6.03 16.67
C THR A 79 18.88 6.63 15.30
N ILE A 80 18.65 5.78 14.29
CA ILE A 80 18.23 6.20 12.93
C ILE A 80 16.85 6.87 12.97
N ALA A 81 15.90 6.31 13.73
CA ALA A 81 14.57 6.89 13.89
C ALA A 81 14.63 8.28 14.56
N ALA A 82 15.41 8.42 15.63
CA ALA A 82 15.62 9.69 16.31
C ALA A 82 16.23 10.75 15.38
N ALA A 83 17.24 10.38 14.59
CA ALA A 83 17.86 11.28 13.61
C ALA A 83 16.88 11.73 12.51
N THR A 84 15.97 10.85 12.08
CA THR A 84 14.94 11.17 11.06
C THR A 84 13.90 12.14 11.62
N HIS A 85 13.43 11.94 12.86
CA HIS A 85 12.44 12.80 13.52
C HIS A 85 12.96 14.21 13.83
N VAL A 86 14.26 14.37 14.05
CA VAL A 86 14.89 15.68 14.35
C VAL A 86 14.87 16.60 13.13
N VAL A 87 14.90 16.05 11.91
CA VAL A 87 14.89 16.83 10.66
C VAL A 87 13.50 17.36 10.30
N GLU A 88 12.42 16.70 10.73
CA GLU A 88 11.04 17.05 10.36
C GLU A 88 10.34 18.02 11.31
N ARG A 89 10.94 18.41 12.45
CA ARG A 89 10.34 19.42 13.32
C ARG A 89 10.38 20.77 12.58
N PRO A 90 9.25 21.34 12.12
CA PRO A 90 9.27 22.70 11.62
C PRO A 90 9.69 23.58 12.79
N THR A 91 10.56 24.55 12.52
CA THR A 91 10.76 25.71 13.38
C THR A 91 9.38 26.34 13.61
N ALA A 92 8.70 25.93 14.68
CA ALA A 92 7.51 26.59 15.16
C ALA A 92 7.95 28.00 15.51
N ALA A 93 7.59 28.93 14.63
CA ALA A 93 8.00 30.31 14.69
C ALA A 93 7.74 30.87 16.08
N ALA A 94 8.80 31.37 16.70
CA ALA A 94 8.72 32.25 17.85
C ALA A 94 7.89 33.49 17.42
N THR A 95 6.62 33.51 17.81
CA THR A 95 5.84 34.76 17.91
C THR A 95 5.78 35.09 19.39
N ALA A 96 6.63 36.02 19.80
CA ALA A 96 6.59 36.68 21.10
C ALA A 96 5.57 37.86 21.03
N PRO A 97 5.00 38.30 22.17
CA PRO A 97 3.84 39.20 22.23
C PRO A 97 4.10 40.63 21.75
#